data_AF-A0A1C6DUQ2-F1
#
_entry.id   AF-A0A1C6DUQ2-F1
#
_cell.length_a   1.000
_cell.length_b   1.000
_cell.length_c   1.000
_cell.angle_alpha   90.00
_cell.angle_beta   90.00
_cell.angle_gamma   90.00
#
_symmetry.space_group_name_H-M   'P 1'
#
loop_
_entity.id
_entity.type
_entity.pdbx_description
1 polymer ?
#
loop_
_entity_poly.entity_id
_entity_poly.type
_entity_poly.pdbx_seq_one_letter_code
_entity_poly.pdbx_strand_id
1 'polypeptide(L)'
;MNEQQTKQTLPRMRTLAKAIEEIKAEDPNTALTQNQLRVLVKSGAIPSVHAGRHTLINLDLLIAYLASDSYQNGEAAQPAPEYGKLRRIDE
;
A
#
# COMPACT_ATOMS: atom_id res chain seq x y z
N MET A 1 18.99 -29.47 -3.90
CA MET A 1 18.66 -28.28 -3.08
C MET A 1 18.03 -27.31 -4.04
N ASN A 2 16.70 -27.16 -4.01
CA ASN A 2 15.99 -26.51 -5.10
C ASN A 2 16.21 -25.00 -5.07
N GLU A 3 16.95 -24.51 -6.06
CA GLU A 3 16.98 -23.13 -6.49
C GLU A 3 15.54 -22.66 -6.76
N GLN A 4 14.99 -21.90 -5.83
CA GLN A 4 13.72 -21.20 -6.03
C GLN A 4 13.97 -20.09 -7.04
N GLN A 5 13.67 -20.40 -8.30
CA GLN A 5 13.64 -19.49 -9.43
C GLN A 5 12.94 -18.18 -9.02
N THR A 6 13.71 -17.11 -8.83
CA THR A 6 13.18 -15.76 -8.70
C THR A 6 12.66 -15.34 -10.07
N LYS A 7 11.40 -15.71 -10.36
CA LYS A 7 10.71 -15.29 -11.56
C LYS A 7 10.59 -13.76 -11.51
N GLN A 8 11.52 -13.06 -12.15
CA GLN A 8 11.44 -11.61 -12.36
C GLN A 8 10.30 -11.35 -13.37
N THR A 9 9.07 -11.47 -12.91
CA THR A 9 7.92 -10.91 -13.60
C THR A 9 7.94 -9.40 -13.39
N LEU A 10 7.66 -8.66 -14.47
CA LEU A 10 7.54 -7.21 -14.43
C LEU A 10 6.61 -6.84 -13.26
N PRO A 11 7.04 -6.02 -12.29
CA PRO A 11 6.20 -5.68 -11.14
C PRO A 11 4.92 -5.01 -11.63
N ARG A 12 3.76 -5.47 -11.14
CA ARG A 12 2.45 -4.94 -11.55
C ARG A 12 2.22 -3.57 -10.91
N MET A 13 2.93 -2.57 -11.41
CA MET A 13 2.81 -1.18 -10.98
C MET A 13 1.47 -0.61 -11.46
N ARG A 14 0.68 -0.14 -10.51
CA ARG A 14 -0.65 0.43 -10.74
C ARG A 14 -0.79 1.75 -9.99
N THR A 15 -1.57 2.66 -10.56
CA THR A 15 -2.02 3.83 -9.79
C THR A 15 -3.02 3.37 -8.73
N LEU A 16 -3.18 4.16 -7.66
CA LEU A 16 -4.18 3.90 -6.62
C LEU A 16 -5.59 3.64 -7.20
N ALA A 17 -5.98 4.36 -8.25
CA ALA A 17 -7.28 4.17 -8.91
C ALA A 17 -7.34 2.82 -9.63
N LYS A 18 -6.33 2.51 -10.46
CA LYS A 18 -6.27 1.27 -11.22
C LYS A 18 -6.15 0.03 -10.32
N ALA A 19 -5.43 0.13 -9.21
CA ALA A 19 -5.31 -0.96 -8.25
C ALA A 19 -6.68 -1.33 -7.65
N ILE A 20 -7.51 -0.34 -7.30
CA ILE A 20 -8.87 -0.60 -6.81
C ILE A 20 -9.77 -1.16 -7.90
N GLU A 21 -9.66 -0.66 -9.14
CA GLU A 21 -10.42 -1.22 -10.27
C GLU A 21 -10.07 -2.70 -10.49
N GLU A 22 -8.78 -3.05 -10.43
CA GLU A 22 -8.30 -4.43 -10.64
C GLU A 22 -8.73 -5.35 -9.49
N ILE A 23 -8.62 -4.88 -8.22
CA ILE A 23 -9.12 -5.62 -7.05
C ILE A 23 -10.63 -5.83 -7.13
N LYS A 24 -11.41 -4.83 -7.53
CA LYS A 24 -12.86 -4.96 -7.67
C LYS A 24 -13.28 -5.88 -8.82
N ALA A 25 -12.44 -5.96 -9.85
CA ALA A 25 -12.66 -6.89 -10.97
C ALA A 25 -12.40 -8.34 -10.55
N GLU A 26 -11.40 -8.58 -9.70
CA GLU A 26 -11.10 -9.91 -9.14
C GLU A 26 -12.07 -10.30 -8.01
N ASP A 27 -12.38 -9.36 -7.10
CA ASP A 27 -13.32 -9.54 -6.00
C ASP A 27 -14.31 -8.35 -5.91
N PRO A 28 -15.54 -8.51 -6.43
CA PRO A 28 -16.53 -7.43 -6.43
C PRO A 28 -17.12 -7.14 -5.03
N ASN A 29 -16.91 -8.02 -4.04
CA ASN A 29 -17.40 -7.82 -2.68
C ASN A 29 -16.46 -6.95 -1.83
N THR A 30 -15.24 -6.70 -2.31
CA THR A 30 -14.23 -5.95 -1.59
C THR A 30 -14.66 -4.50 -1.36
N ALA A 31 -14.78 -4.15 -0.07
CA ALA A 31 -15.10 -2.79 0.38
C ALA A 31 -13.90 -1.81 0.32
N LEU A 32 -12.77 -2.20 -0.31
CA LEU A 32 -11.61 -1.31 -0.44
C LEU A 32 -11.94 -0.10 -1.33
N THR A 33 -11.58 1.08 -0.81
CA THR A 33 -11.70 2.34 -1.52
C THR A 33 -10.34 2.97 -1.74
N GLN A 34 -10.26 3.90 -2.69
CA GLN A 34 -9.04 4.66 -2.96
C GLN A 34 -8.54 5.44 -1.73
N ASN A 35 -9.45 5.88 -0.86
CA ASN A 35 -9.08 6.57 0.38
C ASN A 35 -8.39 5.64 1.37
N GLN A 36 -8.90 4.42 1.57
CA GLN A 36 -8.22 3.42 2.42
C GLN A 36 -6.81 3.15 1.91
N LEU A 37 -6.66 2.98 0.60
CA LEU A 37 -5.36 2.76 -0.03
C LEU A 37 -4.41 3.94 0.15
N ARG A 38 -4.94 5.17 0.05
CA ARG A 38 -4.17 6.39 0.31
C ARG A 38 -3.71 6.49 1.76
N VAL A 39 -4.55 6.08 2.72
CA VAL A 39 -4.18 6.04 4.14
C VAL A 39 -3.06 5.03 4.36
N LEU A 40 -3.17 3.81 3.81
CA LEU A 40 -2.15 2.76 3.92
C LEU A 40 -0.80 3.17 3.30
N VAL A 41 -0.83 3.86 2.17
CA VAL A 41 0.39 4.40 1.57
C VAL A 41 0.98 5.53 2.43
N LYS A 42 0.13 6.43 2.94
CA LYS A 42 0.57 7.53 3.80
C LYS A 42 1.12 7.05 5.14
N SER A 43 0.59 5.96 5.70
CA SER A 43 1.09 5.35 6.93
C SER A 43 2.40 4.60 6.72
N GLY A 44 2.90 4.48 5.48
CA GLY A 44 4.13 3.76 5.16
C GLY A 44 3.99 2.24 5.20
N ALA A 45 2.77 1.72 5.37
CA ALA A 45 2.50 0.28 5.43
C ALA A 45 2.76 -0.41 4.07
N ILE A 46 2.53 0.33 2.98
CA ILE A 46 2.75 -0.15 1.61
C ILE A 46 3.77 0.75 0.91
N PRO A 47 4.86 0.20 0.37
CA PRO A 47 5.82 0.98 -0.39
C PRO A 47 5.18 1.52 -1.66
N SER A 48 5.37 2.82 -1.91
CA SER A 48 4.83 3.50 -3.08
C SER A 48 5.89 4.36 -3.75
N VAL A 49 5.75 4.53 -5.06
CA VAL A 49 6.62 5.37 -5.90
C VAL A 49 5.81 6.57 -6.39
N HIS A 50 6.34 7.77 -6.15
CA HIS A 50 5.75 9.00 -6.65
C HIS A 50 6.23 9.26 -8.09
N ALA A 51 5.29 9.25 -9.04
CA ALA A 51 5.52 9.60 -10.44
C ALA A 51 4.77 10.90 -10.75
N GLY A 52 5.38 12.03 -10.40
CA GLY A 52 4.78 13.36 -10.54
C GLY A 52 3.48 13.47 -9.72
N ARG A 53 2.35 13.66 -10.40
CA ARG A 53 1.02 13.75 -9.77
C ARG A 53 0.48 12.40 -9.30
N HIS A 54 0.97 11.30 -9.85
CA HIS A 54 0.43 9.97 -9.60
C HIS A 54 1.28 9.21 -8.59
N THR A 55 0.60 8.48 -7.71
CA THR A 55 1.25 7.50 -6.83
C THR A 55 1.07 6.12 -7.44
N LEU A 56 2.20 5.46 -7.69
CA LEU A 56 2.26 4.10 -8.18
C LEU A 56 2.55 3.16 -7.01
N ILE A 57 1.80 2.07 -6.96
CA ILE A 57 1.97 1.01 -5.99
C ILE A 57 2.13 -0.31 -6.73
N ASN A 58 2.83 -1.26 -6.11
CA ASN A 58 2.90 -2.61 -6.63
C ASN A 58 1.66 -3.39 -6.15
N LEU A 59 0.87 -3.91 -7.09
CA LEU A 59 -0.35 -4.67 -6.80
C LEU A 59 -0.04 -5.96 -6.04
N ASP A 60 1.05 -6.66 -6.39
CA ASP A 60 1.44 -7.91 -5.72
C ASP A 60 1.77 -7.66 -4.25
N LEU A 61 2.45 -6.56 -3.94
CA LEU A 61 2.74 -6.16 -2.55
C LEU A 61 1.47 -5.76 -1.80
N LEU A 62 0.54 -5.09 -2.46
CA LEU A 62 -0.74 -4.75 -1.87
C LEU A 62 -1.53 -6.01 -1.50
N ILE A 63 -1.62 -6.99 -2.40
CA ILE A 63 -2.30 -8.27 -2.14
C ILE A 63 -1.61 -9.02 -1.00
N ALA A 64 -0.27 -9.10 -1.02
CA ALA A 64 0.50 -9.74 0.05
C ALA A 64 0.28 -9.05 1.41
N TYR A 65 0.19 -7.72 1.43
CA TYR A 65 -0.10 -6.95 2.64
C TYR A 65 -1.52 -7.22 3.15
N LEU A 66 -2.52 -7.24 2.25
CA LEU A 66 -3.91 -7.56 2.59
C LEU A 66 -4.05 -8.98 3.15
N ALA A 67 -3.30 -9.94 2.60
CA ALA A 67 -3.26 -11.31 3.07
C ALA A 67 -2.42 -11.50 4.36
N SER A 68 -1.72 -10.45 4.81
CA SER A 68 -0.90 -10.52 6.02
C SER A 68 -1.77 -10.59 7.28
N ASP A 69 -1.35 -11.45 8.20
CA ASP A 69 -2.02 -11.66 9.49
C ASP A 69 -2.08 -10.35 10.32
N SER A 70 -1.09 -9.48 10.17
CA SER A 70 -1.05 -8.16 10.80
C SER A 70 -2.22 -7.25 10.38
N TYR A 71 -2.59 -7.27 9.10
CA TYR A 71 -3.74 -6.53 8.59
C TYR A 71 -5.06 -7.18 9.02
N GLN A 72 -5.13 -8.50 9.00
CA GLN A 72 -6.35 -9.26 9.34
C GLN A 72 -6.70 -9.21 10.83
N ASN A 73 -5.69 -9.23 11.72
CA ASN A 73 -5.88 -9.09 13.16
C ASN A 73 -6.11 -7.65 13.62
N GLY A 74 -6.15 -6.68 12.68
CA GLY A 74 -6.38 -5.27 13.02
C GLY A 74 -5.24 -4.62 13.80
N GLU A 75 -4.07 -5.26 13.81
CA GLU A 75 -2.85 -4.69 14.39
C GLU A 75 -2.35 -3.63 13.41
N ALA A 76 -2.94 -2.44 13.53
CA ALA A 76 -2.68 -1.32 12.66
C ALA A 76 -1.17 -1.15 12.50
N ALA A 77 -0.69 -1.28 11.25
CA ALA A 77 0.70 -0.98 10.90
C ALA A 77 1.06 0.33 11.58
N GLN A 78 2.01 0.23 12.51
CA GLN A 78 2.32 1.25 13.49
C GLN A 78 2.31 2.64 12.82
N PRO A 79 1.47 3.59 13.27
CA PRO A 79 1.51 4.92 12.71
C PRO A 79 2.86 5.54 13.08
N ALA A 80 3.76 5.70 12.11
CA ALA A 80 4.99 6.45 12.33
C ALA A 80 5.35 7.31 11.11
N PRO A 81 5.78 8.57 11.27
CA PRO A 81 5.88 9.40 12.48
C PRO A 81 4.79 10.48 12.57
N GLU A 82 4.66 11.09 13.74
CA GLU A 82 3.87 12.30 14.03
C GLU A 82 4.09 13.41 12.98
N TYR A 83 3.22 13.49 11.98
CA TYR A 83 3.23 14.60 11.03
C TYR A 83 2.32 15.71 11.56
N GLY A 84 2.90 16.86 11.92
CA GLY A 84 2.16 18.01 12.45
C GLY A 84 2.67 18.60 13.77
N LYS A 85 3.83 18.19 14.29
CA LYS A 85 4.52 18.96 15.32
C LYS A 85 5.04 20.27 14.72
N LEU A 86 4.25 21.34 14.82
CA LEU A 86 4.77 22.70 14.77
C LEU A 86 5.92 22.77 15.78
N ARG A 87 7.12 23.10 15.31
CA ARG A 87 8.22 23.39 16.22
C ARG A 87 7.81 24.66 16.98
N ARG A 88 7.70 24.61 18.30
CA ARG A 88 7.70 25.82 19.12
C ARG A 88 8.98 26.57 18.77
N ILE A 89 8.84 27.75 18.17
CA ILE A 89 9.94 28.71 18.11
C ILE A 89 10.10 29.24 19.54
N ASP A 90 11.31 29.18 20.08
CA ASP A 90 11.66 29.91 21.29
C ASP A 90 12.03 31.32 20.83
N GLU A 91 11.38 32.34 21.39
CA GLU A 91 11.70 33.77 21.14
C GLU A 91 13.05 34.15 21.74
#